data_AF-A0A8H7KYP0-F1
#
_entry.id   AF-A0A8H7KYP0-F1
#
_cell.length_a   1.000
_cell.length_b   1.000
_cell.length_c   1.000
_cell.angle_alpha   90.00
_cell.angle_beta   90.00
_cell.angle_gamma   90.00
#
_symmetry.space_group_name_H-M   'P 1'
#
loop_
_entity.id
_entity.type
_entity.pdbx_description
1 polymer ?
#
loop_
_entity_poly.entity_id
_entity_poly.type
_entity_poly.pdbx_seq_one_letter_code
_entity_poly.pdbx_strand_id
1 'polypeptide(L)'
;MDHSPDAALLIERFSHYENHQYTLDDVLEVSLLDEKLLRSQFAAHPDHYSEQLSNPYAGLIDVFKLPPTLRISRAREVSSAAELGARHIVPIPMSQRRADGLPSMVDSLEAFRCNWSLFTEGMLSRHDIWGNVIAAGGSVLACLSPLPDAVDSVQDVLSKYRALRRYYHTVAYPSSDIDLFLWGMTPKQAEWMSPVGLHHTSFVWPSMPEEASKSIFHHCGDRKLIQRFEKLTDSRKYELKGDTDIRATRFMQHWSRQVAGSGKSGK
;
A
#
# COMPACT_ATOMS: atom_id res chain seq x y z
N MET A 1 -10.43 -18.16 2.53
CA MET A 1 -11.79 -17.79 2.09
C MET A 1 -11.88 -18.02 0.59
N ASP A 2 -13.05 -18.37 0.07
CA ASP A 2 -13.22 -18.48 -1.38
C ASP A 2 -13.38 -17.09 -2.00
N HIS A 3 -13.07 -16.97 -3.29
CA HIS A 3 -13.16 -15.70 -4.00
C HIS A 3 -14.62 -15.19 -3.97
N SER A 4 -14.78 -13.87 -3.91
CA SER A 4 -16.09 -13.27 -4.16
C SER A 4 -16.55 -13.61 -5.60
N PRO A 5 -17.86 -13.60 -5.88
CA PRO A 5 -18.37 -13.86 -7.22
C PRO A 5 -17.70 -12.98 -8.29
N ASP A 6 -17.50 -11.69 -7.99
CA ASP A 6 -16.86 -10.73 -8.89
C ASP A 6 -15.39 -11.09 -9.15
N ALA A 7 -14.66 -11.53 -8.11
CA ALA A 7 -13.28 -12.00 -8.24
C ALA A 7 -13.20 -13.29 -9.08
N ALA A 8 -14.16 -14.21 -8.91
CA ALA A 8 -14.22 -15.42 -9.72
C ALA A 8 -14.45 -15.11 -11.21
N LEU A 9 -15.35 -14.18 -11.53
CA LEU A 9 -15.60 -13.71 -12.89
C LEU A 9 -14.36 -13.05 -13.50
N LEU A 10 -13.60 -12.26 -12.73
CA LEU A 10 -12.35 -11.70 -13.22
C LEU A 10 -11.32 -12.80 -13.54
N ILE A 11 -11.17 -13.79 -12.66
CA ILE A 11 -10.26 -14.93 -12.89
C ILE A 11 -10.66 -15.69 -14.16
N GLU A 12 -11.95 -15.90 -14.40
CA GLU A 12 -12.47 -16.51 -15.62
C GLU A 12 -12.10 -15.66 -16.86
N ARG A 13 -12.29 -14.34 -16.82
CA ARG A 13 -11.88 -13.46 -17.94
C ARG A 13 -10.39 -13.54 -18.25
N PHE A 14 -9.54 -13.66 -17.22
CA PHE A 14 -8.10 -13.86 -17.42
C PHE A 14 -7.77 -15.18 -18.13
N SER A 15 -8.60 -16.22 -18.03
CA SER A 15 -8.41 -17.45 -18.83
C SER A 15 -8.65 -17.23 -20.32
N HIS A 16 -9.53 -16.29 -20.70
CA HIS A 16 -9.72 -15.92 -22.11
C HIS A 16 -8.57 -15.07 -22.66
N TYR A 17 -7.92 -14.27 -21.80
CA TYR A 17 -6.68 -13.58 -22.16
C TYR A 17 -5.55 -14.58 -22.50
N GLU A 18 -5.43 -15.69 -21.77
CA GLU A 18 -4.46 -16.75 -22.09
C GLU A 18 -4.65 -17.33 -23.49
N ASN A 19 -5.90 -17.42 -23.94
CA ASN A 19 -6.25 -17.90 -25.27
C ASN A 19 -6.13 -16.83 -26.37
N HIS A 20 -5.57 -15.65 -26.06
CA HIS A 20 -5.41 -14.51 -26.98
C HIS A 20 -6.74 -14.04 -27.60
N GLN A 21 -7.86 -14.34 -26.93
CA GLN A 21 -9.19 -13.97 -27.41
C GLN A 21 -9.51 -12.49 -27.14
N TYR A 22 -8.89 -11.93 -26.10
CA TYR A 22 -9.07 -10.56 -25.66
C TYR A 22 -7.72 -9.93 -25.34
N THR A 23 -7.64 -8.60 -25.44
CA THR A 23 -6.49 -7.84 -24.94
C THR A 23 -6.53 -7.76 -23.41
N LEU A 24 -5.42 -7.37 -22.78
CA LEU A 24 -5.40 -7.15 -21.34
C LEU A 24 -6.37 -6.03 -20.92
N ASP A 25 -6.50 -4.99 -21.74
CA ASP A 25 -7.40 -3.87 -21.48
C ASP A 25 -8.86 -4.34 -21.48
N ASP A 26 -9.27 -5.17 -22.45
CA ASP A 26 -10.63 -5.73 -22.52
C ASP A 26 -10.97 -6.56 -21.27
N VAL A 27 -10.00 -7.33 -20.76
CA VAL A 27 -10.17 -8.19 -19.58
C VAL A 27 -10.32 -7.36 -18.30
N LEU A 28 -9.58 -6.27 -18.21
CA LEU A 28 -9.56 -5.37 -17.05
C LEU A 28 -10.71 -4.38 -17.04
N GLU A 29 -11.21 -3.95 -18.21
CA GLU A 29 -12.19 -2.87 -18.34
C GLU A 29 -13.43 -3.10 -17.47
N VAL A 30 -13.99 -4.31 -17.50
CA VAL A 30 -15.16 -4.67 -16.68
C VAL A 30 -14.87 -4.46 -15.20
N SER A 31 -13.74 -4.98 -14.70
CA SER A 31 -13.36 -4.82 -13.30
C SER A 31 -13.03 -3.37 -12.92
N LEU A 32 -12.48 -2.59 -13.83
CA LEU A 32 -12.22 -1.16 -13.60
C LEU A 32 -13.53 -0.36 -13.52
N LEU A 33 -14.54 -0.71 -14.32
CA LEU A 33 -15.87 -0.11 -14.25
C LEU A 33 -16.60 -0.48 -12.95
N ASP A 34 -16.53 -1.75 -12.54
CA ASP A 34 -17.09 -2.22 -11.27
C ASP A 34 -16.45 -1.50 -10.08
N GLU A 35 -15.12 -1.39 -10.08
CA GLU A 35 -14.35 -0.69 -9.05
C GLU A 35 -14.72 0.80 -8.96
N LYS A 36 -14.85 1.46 -10.11
CA LYS A 36 -15.30 2.85 -10.21
C LYS A 36 -16.71 3.02 -9.65
N LEU A 37 -17.62 2.08 -9.95
CA LEU A 37 -18.98 2.11 -9.42
C LEU A 37 -18.98 1.96 -7.90
N LEU A 38 -18.23 1.01 -7.36
CA LEU A 38 -18.09 0.80 -5.91
C LEU A 38 -17.57 2.06 -5.21
N ARG A 39 -16.52 2.71 -5.75
CA ARG A 39 -16.02 3.99 -5.23
C ARG A 39 -17.07 5.08 -5.25
N SER A 40 -17.84 5.18 -6.34
CA SER A 40 -18.89 6.18 -6.49
C SER A 40 -20.02 5.97 -5.47
N GLN A 41 -20.45 4.72 -5.26
CA GLN A 41 -21.48 4.39 -4.28
C GLN A 41 -20.99 4.68 -2.86
N PHE A 42 -19.77 4.27 -2.53
CA PHE A 42 -19.16 4.52 -1.22
C PHE A 42 -19.05 6.02 -0.92
N ALA A 43 -18.70 6.83 -1.91
CA ALA A 43 -18.62 8.29 -1.76
C ALA A 43 -19.99 8.96 -1.63
N ALA A 44 -21.01 8.49 -2.36
CA ALA A 44 -22.35 9.08 -2.35
C ALA A 44 -23.16 8.69 -1.11
N HIS A 45 -22.99 7.46 -0.61
CA HIS A 45 -23.81 6.89 0.44
C HIS A 45 -22.96 6.12 1.47
N PRO A 46 -22.05 6.80 2.20
CA PRO A 46 -21.15 6.14 3.14
C PRO A 46 -21.87 5.43 4.30
N ASP A 47 -23.07 5.90 4.66
CA ASP A 47 -23.89 5.35 5.75
C ASP A 47 -24.93 4.31 5.27
N HIS A 48 -25.03 4.08 3.95
CA HIS A 48 -25.93 3.08 3.37
C HIS A 48 -25.14 2.05 2.58
N TYR A 49 -24.79 0.97 3.27
CA TYR A 49 -24.19 -0.18 2.62
C TYR A 49 -25.23 -0.82 1.69
N SER A 50 -25.04 -0.67 0.38
CA SER A 50 -25.66 -1.56 -0.59
C SER A 50 -25.25 -3.01 -0.27
N GLU A 51 -25.96 -3.99 -0.82
CA GLU A 51 -25.62 -5.41 -0.62
C GLU A 51 -24.15 -5.69 -1.00
N GLN A 52 -23.64 -5.05 -2.06
CA GLN A 52 -22.25 -5.11 -2.47
C GLN A 52 -21.28 -4.45 -1.47
N LEU A 53 -21.61 -3.25 -0.97
CA LEU A 53 -20.77 -2.55 0.03
C LEU A 53 -20.83 -3.20 1.42
N SER A 54 -21.82 -4.04 1.68
CA SER A 54 -21.94 -4.81 2.92
C SER A 54 -20.94 -5.98 2.96
N ASN A 55 -20.42 -6.41 1.80
CA ASN A 55 -19.40 -7.43 1.71
C ASN A 55 -18.00 -6.81 1.91
N PRO A 56 -17.29 -7.09 3.03
CA PRO A 56 -15.96 -6.52 3.28
C PRO A 56 -14.88 -7.04 2.32
N TYR A 57 -15.19 -8.07 1.53
CA TYR A 57 -14.29 -8.66 0.54
C TYR A 57 -14.67 -8.30 -0.91
N ALA A 58 -15.57 -7.33 -1.10
CA ALA A 58 -15.91 -6.83 -2.44
C ALA A 58 -14.65 -6.34 -3.17
N GLY A 59 -14.46 -6.80 -4.41
CA GLY A 59 -13.29 -6.45 -5.23
C GLY A 59 -11.94 -7.03 -4.78
N LEU A 60 -11.89 -7.84 -3.71
CA LEU A 60 -10.65 -8.46 -3.26
C LEU A 60 -10.41 -9.83 -3.90
N ILE A 61 -9.14 -10.12 -4.20
CA ILE A 61 -8.70 -11.38 -4.82
C ILE A 61 -7.64 -12.02 -3.92
N ASP A 62 -7.86 -13.28 -3.55
CA ASP A 62 -6.84 -14.09 -2.89
C ASP A 62 -5.78 -14.55 -3.90
N VAL A 63 -4.67 -13.82 -3.96
CA VAL A 63 -3.58 -14.08 -4.90
C VAL A 63 -2.96 -15.47 -4.76
N PHE A 64 -3.03 -16.12 -3.59
CA PHE A 64 -2.45 -17.46 -3.39
C PHE A 64 -3.38 -18.60 -3.84
N LYS A 65 -4.67 -18.30 -4.03
CA LYS A 65 -5.66 -19.22 -4.60
C LYS A 65 -5.75 -19.14 -6.12
N LEU A 66 -5.04 -18.21 -6.74
CA LEU A 66 -5.01 -18.09 -8.19
C LEU A 66 -4.32 -19.28 -8.87
N PRO A 67 -4.80 -19.69 -10.06
CA PRO A 67 -4.09 -20.65 -10.91
C PRO A 67 -2.62 -20.25 -11.11
N PRO A 68 -1.67 -21.21 -11.09
CA PRO A 68 -0.26 -20.91 -11.30
C PRO A 68 0.04 -20.15 -12.62
N THR A 69 -0.77 -20.34 -13.66
CA THR A 69 -0.65 -19.66 -14.96
C THR A 69 -0.90 -18.15 -14.89
N LEU A 70 -1.61 -17.68 -13.86
CA LEU A 70 -1.83 -16.27 -13.57
C LEU A 70 -0.79 -15.70 -12.60
N ARG A 71 0.09 -16.54 -12.03
CA ARG A 71 1.14 -16.17 -11.06
C ARG A 71 2.54 -16.16 -11.69
N ILE A 72 2.60 -15.91 -13.00
CA ILE A 72 3.84 -15.75 -13.77
C ILE A 72 3.95 -14.34 -14.35
N SER A 73 5.18 -13.90 -14.56
CA SER A 73 5.51 -12.66 -15.23
C SER A 73 5.32 -12.86 -16.72
N ARG A 74 4.56 -11.98 -17.38
CA ARG A 74 4.42 -11.97 -18.84
C ARG A 74 5.18 -10.80 -19.42
N ALA A 75 6.18 -11.09 -20.23
CA ALA A 75 6.91 -10.06 -20.96
C ALA A 75 6.07 -9.58 -22.14
N ARG A 76 6.15 -8.28 -22.43
CA ARG A 76 5.55 -7.74 -23.64
C ARG A 76 6.24 -8.34 -24.86
N GLU A 77 5.48 -8.82 -25.82
CA GLU A 77 6.00 -9.16 -27.14
C GLU A 77 6.44 -7.88 -27.86
N VAL A 78 7.69 -7.83 -28.30
CA VAL A 78 8.27 -6.67 -28.96
C VAL A 78 8.96 -7.12 -30.23
N SER A 79 8.67 -6.44 -31.35
CA SER A 79 9.21 -6.79 -32.66
C SER A 79 10.69 -6.42 -32.81
N SER A 80 11.19 -5.46 -32.02
CA SER A 80 12.58 -5.00 -32.08
C SER A 80 13.05 -4.33 -30.78
N ALA A 81 14.37 -4.27 -30.57
CA ALA A 81 14.96 -3.58 -29.42
C ALA A 81 14.63 -2.08 -29.38
N ALA A 82 14.45 -1.42 -30.53
CA ALA A 82 14.07 -0.02 -30.62
C ALA A 82 12.64 0.22 -30.09
N GLU A 83 11.73 -0.69 -30.40
CA GLU A 83 10.33 -0.62 -29.96
C GLU A 83 10.19 -0.88 -28.45
N LEU A 84 11.18 -1.55 -27.81
CA LEU A 84 11.16 -1.88 -26.39
C LEU A 84 11.09 -0.64 -25.50
N GLY A 85 11.84 0.40 -25.85
CA GLY A 85 11.89 1.69 -25.14
C GLY A 85 10.93 2.75 -25.69
N ALA A 86 10.50 2.63 -26.95
CA ALA A 86 9.79 3.70 -27.67
C ALA A 86 8.47 4.16 -27.02
N ARG A 87 7.80 3.30 -26.23
CA ARG A 87 6.52 3.60 -25.58
C ARG A 87 6.62 3.95 -24.09
N HIS A 88 7.83 4.18 -23.55
CA HIS A 88 8.04 4.41 -22.12
C HIS A 88 8.72 5.74 -21.84
N ILE A 89 8.19 6.49 -20.87
CA ILE A 89 8.83 7.70 -20.33
C ILE A 89 10.12 7.35 -19.59
N VAL A 90 10.16 6.19 -18.91
CA VAL A 90 11.35 5.65 -18.23
C VAL A 90 11.58 4.21 -18.69
N PRO A 91 12.47 3.97 -19.66
CA PRO A 91 12.73 2.63 -20.15
C PRO A 91 13.53 1.82 -19.12
N ILE A 92 13.01 0.64 -18.77
CA ILE A 92 13.71 -0.29 -17.88
C ILE A 92 14.84 -0.98 -18.68
N PRO A 93 16.09 -1.01 -18.17
CA PRO A 93 17.20 -1.69 -18.83
C PRO A 93 16.99 -3.21 -18.84
N MET A 94 17.54 -3.91 -19.84
CA MET A 94 17.37 -5.36 -19.99
C MET A 94 17.79 -6.15 -18.74
N SER A 95 18.82 -5.71 -18.03
CA SER A 95 19.30 -6.36 -16.80
C SER A 95 18.32 -6.30 -15.63
N GLN A 96 17.35 -5.39 -15.66
CA GLN A 96 16.32 -5.24 -14.62
C GLN A 96 14.95 -5.76 -15.08
N ARG A 97 14.83 -6.20 -16.32
CA ARG A 97 13.58 -6.80 -16.83
C ARG A 97 13.49 -8.24 -16.37
N ARG A 98 12.30 -8.62 -15.92
CA ARG A 98 11.99 -10.01 -15.58
C ARG A 98 11.81 -10.81 -16.87
N ALA A 99 12.36 -12.01 -16.90
CA ALA A 99 12.14 -12.92 -18.01
C ALA A 99 10.69 -13.42 -18.02
N ASP A 100 10.20 -13.70 -19.23
CA ASP A 100 8.87 -14.26 -19.44
C ASP A 100 8.72 -15.64 -18.77
N GLY A 101 7.56 -15.91 -18.22
CA GLY A 101 7.24 -17.19 -17.56
C GLY A 101 7.83 -17.38 -16.17
N LEU A 102 8.70 -16.47 -15.68
CA LEU A 102 9.20 -16.54 -14.30
C LEU A 102 8.07 -16.28 -13.30
N PRO A 103 8.11 -16.88 -12.10
CA PRO A 103 7.15 -16.57 -11.04
C PRO A 103 7.03 -15.06 -10.85
N SER A 104 5.81 -14.54 -10.70
CA SER A 104 5.57 -13.11 -10.43
C SER A 104 5.52 -12.78 -8.94
N MET A 105 5.29 -13.80 -8.10
CA MET A 105 5.18 -13.73 -6.66
C MET A 105 5.75 -14.99 -5.98
N VAL A 106 5.92 -14.95 -4.66
CA VAL A 106 6.22 -16.13 -3.84
C VAL A 106 5.14 -17.21 -4.00
N ASP A 107 5.54 -18.46 -3.78
CA ASP A 107 4.72 -19.64 -4.06
C ASP A 107 3.52 -19.81 -3.11
N SER A 108 3.67 -19.37 -1.86
CA SER A 108 2.80 -19.69 -0.74
C SER A 108 2.66 -18.52 0.25
N LEU A 109 1.55 -18.52 0.98
CA LEU A 109 1.32 -17.56 2.06
C LEU A 109 2.36 -17.70 3.19
N GLU A 110 2.90 -18.90 3.41
CA GLU A 110 3.95 -19.14 4.40
C GLU A 110 5.25 -18.44 4.01
N ALA A 111 5.67 -18.55 2.74
CA ALA A 111 6.82 -17.83 2.22
C ALA A 111 6.64 -16.30 2.35
N PHE A 112 5.45 -15.79 2.02
CA PHE A 112 5.13 -14.38 2.25
C PHE A 112 5.23 -13.98 3.72
N ARG A 113 4.67 -14.77 4.65
CA ARG A 113 4.73 -14.50 6.09
C ARG A 113 6.17 -14.51 6.63
N CYS A 114 7.00 -15.42 6.13
CA CYS A 114 8.42 -15.45 6.45
C CYS A 114 9.12 -14.15 5.99
N ASN A 115 8.91 -13.76 4.73
CA ASN A 115 9.44 -12.52 4.18
C ASN A 115 8.94 -11.29 4.95
N TRP A 116 7.64 -11.24 5.28
CA TRP A 116 7.00 -10.16 6.03
C TRP A 116 7.59 -10.02 7.44
N SER A 117 7.78 -11.14 8.14
CA SER A 117 8.41 -11.14 9.47
C SER A 117 9.84 -10.57 9.40
N LEU A 118 10.61 -10.92 8.36
CA LEU A 118 11.96 -10.42 8.16
C LEU A 118 12.00 -8.94 7.77
N PHE A 119 11.12 -8.53 6.86
CA PHE A 119 10.98 -7.15 6.42
C PHE A 119 10.61 -6.24 7.61
N THR A 120 9.73 -6.72 8.49
CA THR A 120 9.27 -5.97 9.67
C THR A 120 10.14 -6.16 10.90
N GLU A 121 11.22 -6.95 10.82
CA GLU A 121 12.08 -7.32 11.95
C GLU A 121 11.26 -7.90 13.14
N GLY A 122 10.17 -8.60 12.84
CA GLY A 122 9.27 -9.17 13.84
C GLY A 122 8.39 -8.17 14.60
N MET A 123 8.46 -6.87 14.28
CA MET A 123 7.69 -5.83 14.98
C MET A 123 6.17 -6.04 14.91
N LEU A 124 5.68 -6.69 13.85
CA LEU A 124 4.26 -6.97 13.59
C LEU A 124 3.88 -8.45 13.80
N SER A 125 4.71 -9.22 14.52
CA SER A 125 4.50 -10.66 14.74
C SER A 125 3.38 -11.00 15.74
N ARG A 126 2.81 -10.00 16.42
CA ARG A 126 1.78 -10.21 17.44
C ARG A 126 0.46 -10.63 16.76
N HIS A 127 -0.02 -11.83 17.08
CA HIS A 127 -1.17 -12.44 16.38
C HIS A 127 -2.51 -11.72 16.62
N ASP A 128 -2.63 -10.94 17.68
CA ASP A 128 -3.85 -10.25 18.10
C ASP A 128 -4.10 -8.93 17.35
N ILE A 129 -3.15 -8.45 16.55
CA ILE A 129 -3.26 -7.14 15.88
C ILE A 129 -4.00 -7.21 14.54
N TRP A 130 -4.05 -8.37 13.88
CA TRP A 130 -4.45 -8.46 12.46
C TRP A 130 -5.97 -8.47 12.19
N GLY A 131 -6.81 -8.52 13.23
CA GLY A 131 -8.27 -8.51 13.06
C GLY A 131 -8.85 -7.18 12.54
N ASN A 132 -8.09 -6.09 12.68
CA ASN A 132 -8.53 -4.72 12.46
C ASN A 132 -7.47 -3.88 11.71
N VAL A 133 -6.51 -4.57 11.08
CA VAL A 133 -5.38 -3.97 10.38
C VAL A 133 -5.37 -4.43 8.94
N ILE A 134 -5.15 -3.50 8.04
CA ILE A 134 -4.82 -3.77 6.65
C ILE A 134 -3.42 -3.22 6.40
N ALA A 135 -2.49 -4.08 6.00
CA ALA A 135 -1.19 -3.65 5.49
C ALA A 135 -1.28 -3.48 3.97
N ALA A 136 -0.71 -2.39 3.45
CA ALA A 136 -0.66 -2.16 2.01
C ALA A 136 0.66 -1.48 1.60
N GLY A 137 0.72 -1.07 0.34
CA GLY A 137 1.86 -0.34 -0.21
C GLY A 137 3.03 -1.23 -0.62
N GLY A 138 4.18 -0.57 -0.80
CA GLY A 138 5.39 -1.20 -1.35
C GLY A 138 5.95 -2.32 -0.48
N SER A 139 5.76 -2.27 0.84
CA SER A 139 6.23 -3.29 1.78
C SER A 139 5.57 -4.65 1.54
N VAL A 140 4.26 -4.68 1.28
CA VAL A 140 3.53 -5.90 0.96
C VAL A 140 4.01 -6.46 -0.39
N LEU A 141 4.15 -5.58 -1.39
CA LEU A 141 4.66 -5.98 -2.71
C LEU A 141 6.10 -6.51 -2.64
N ALA A 142 6.95 -5.91 -1.79
CA ALA A 142 8.32 -6.36 -1.57
C ALA A 142 8.37 -7.78 -1.02
N CYS A 143 7.53 -8.09 -0.03
CA CYS A 143 7.47 -9.41 0.59
C CYS A 143 6.78 -10.47 -0.28
N LEU A 144 5.88 -10.03 -1.17
CA LEU A 144 5.20 -10.87 -2.15
C LEU A 144 6.08 -11.17 -3.36
N SER A 145 6.99 -10.27 -3.72
CA SER A 145 7.88 -10.43 -4.86
C SER A 145 8.86 -11.59 -4.67
N PRO A 146 9.19 -12.34 -5.73
CA PRO A 146 10.25 -13.34 -5.69
C PRO A 146 11.59 -12.69 -5.37
N LEU A 147 12.39 -13.44 -4.63
CA LEU A 147 13.71 -13.01 -4.22
C LEU A 147 14.69 -13.13 -5.39
N PRO A 148 15.71 -12.27 -5.48
CA PRO A 148 16.80 -12.47 -6.42
C PRO A 148 17.51 -13.81 -6.17
N ASP A 149 17.95 -14.48 -7.25
CA ASP A 149 18.62 -15.79 -7.18
C ASP A 149 19.79 -15.83 -6.19
N ALA A 150 20.54 -14.72 -6.08
CA ALA A 150 21.67 -14.58 -5.16
C ALA A 150 21.28 -14.70 -3.67
N VAL A 151 20.02 -14.40 -3.33
CA VAL A 151 19.47 -14.51 -1.98
C VAL A 151 18.72 -15.82 -1.82
N ASP A 152 17.96 -16.23 -2.85
CA ASP A 152 17.11 -17.42 -2.75
C ASP A 152 17.91 -18.73 -2.73
N SER A 153 19.04 -18.78 -3.45
CA SER A 153 19.95 -19.94 -3.54
C SER A 153 20.78 -20.20 -2.26
N VAL A 154 20.62 -19.39 -1.21
CA VAL A 154 21.33 -19.59 0.06
C VAL A 154 20.65 -20.71 0.85
N GLN A 155 21.32 -21.83 1.00
CA GLN A 155 20.71 -23.03 1.59
C GLN A 155 20.80 -23.10 3.12
N ASP A 156 21.82 -22.47 3.70
CA ASP A 156 21.93 -22.33 5.14
C ASP A 156 20.90 -21.31 5.65
N VAL A 157 20.05 -21.74 6.58
CA VAL A 157 18.94 -20.94 7.11
C VAL A 157 19.46 -19.64 7.70
N LEU A 158 20.47 -19.68 8.58
CA LEU A 158 20.99 -18.48 9.24
C LEU A 158 21.58 -17.48 8.22
N SER A 159 22.29 -17.99 7.22
CA SER A 159 22.84 -17.18 6.14
C SER A 159 21.76 -16.60 5.24
N LYS A 160 20.68 -17.36 4.95
CA LYS A 160 19.51 -16.89 4.19
C LYS A 160 18.81 -15.75 4.92
N TYR A 161 18.59 -15.88 6.23
CA TYR A 161 18.03 -14.82 7.08
C TYR A 161 18.88 -13.54 7.03
N ARG A 162 20.22 -13.65 7.18
CA ARG A 162 21.11 -12.49 7.09
C ARG A 162 21.13 -11.86 5.70
N ALA A 163 21.10 -12.68 4.65
CA ALA A 163 21.06 -12.23 3.26
C ALA A 163 19.75 -11.47 2.98
N LEU A 164 18.61 -12.01 3.40
CA LEU A 164 17.29 -11.39 3.27
C LEU A 164 17.20 -10.06 4.01
N ARG A 165 17.67 -10.04 5.26
CA ARG A 165 17.70 -8.81 6.06
C ARG A 165 18.52 -7.72 5.38
N ARG A 166 19.72 -8.03 4.89
CA ARG A 166 20.54 -7.06 4.13
C ARG A 166 19.87 -6.64 2.83
N TYR A 167 19.23 -7.58 2.13
CA TYR A 167 18.54 -7.28 0.88
C TYR A 167 17.43 -6.25 1.10
N TYR A 168 16.52 -6.50 2.04
CA TYR A 168 15.42 -5.57 2.33
C TYR A 168 15.92 -4.24 2.90
N HIS A 169 16.73 -4.27 3.96
CA HIS A 169 17.06 -3.05 4.73
C HIS A 169 18.27 -2.26 4.23
N THR A 170 19.03 -2.76 3.26
CA THR A 170 20.23 -2.07 2.76
C THR A 170 20.23 -1.90 1.25
N VAL A 171 19.70 -2.87 0.49
CA VAL A 171 19.81 -2.86 -0.98
C VAL A 171 18.53 -2.36 -1.64
N ALA A 172 17.40 -3.01 -1.37
CA ALA A 172 16.19 -2.82 -2.15
C ALA A 172 15.24 -1.78 -1.54
N TYR A 173 15.14 -1.72 -0.21
CA TYR A 173 14.11 -0.93 0.49
C TYR A 173 14.68 -0.15 1.70
N PRO A 174 15.87 0.48 1.61
CA PRO A 174 16.57 1.06 2.77
C PRO A 174 15.81 2.21 3.46
N SER A 175 14.93 2.91 2.74
CA SER A 175 14.10 4.00 3.24
C SER A 175 12.61 3.68 3.10
N SER A 176 12.25 2.41 3.10
CA SER A 176 10.85 2.01 2.92
C SER A 176 10.07 2.06 4.22
N ASP A 177 8.89 2.66 4.13
CA ASP A 177 7.92 2.68 5.21
C ASP A 177 6.88 1.56 5.02
N ILE A 178 6.07 1.33 6.05
CA ILE A 178 4.96 0.37 6.03
C ILE A 178 3.65 1.14 6.21
N ASP A 179 2.74 0.99 5.25
CA ASP A 179 1.41 1.57 5.32
C ASP A 179 0.46 0.62 6.06
N LEU A 180 0.03 1.02 7.25
CA LEU A 180 -0.94 0.30 8.07
C LEU A 180 -2.23 1.11 8.21
N PHE A 181 -3.35 0.49 7.83
CA PHE A 181 -4.68 1.06 7.97
C PHE A 181 -5.42 0.35 9.09
N LEU A 182 -5.81 1.12 10.11
CA LEU A 182 -6.52 0.62 11.28
C LEU A 182 -8.02 0.89 11.11
N TRP A 183 -8.87 -0.08 11.45
CA TRP A 183 -10.32 0.08 11.35
C TRP A 183 -11.06 -0.59 12.51
N GLY A 184 -12.22 -0.05 12.89
CA GLY A 184 -13.05 -0.66 13.95
C GLY A 184 -12.43 -0.60 15.36
N MET A 185 -11.48 0.31 15.59
CA MET A 185 -10.75 0.45 16.86
C MET A 185 -11.03 1.78 17.55
N THR A 186 -11.00 1.78 18.87
CA THR A 186 -10.96 3.01 19.67
C THR A 186 -9.58 3.66 19.60
N PRO A 187 -9.46 4.99 19.81
CA PRO A 187 -8.15 5.66 19.83
C PRO A 187 -7.16 5.03 20.81
N LYS A 188 -7.64 4.61 21.99
CA LYS A 188 -6.80 3.91 22.98
C LYS A 188 -6.28 2.59 22.42
N GLN A 189 -7.12 1.76 21.81
CA GLN A 189 -6.68 0.51 21.18
C GLN A 189 -5.65 0.75 20.08
N ALA A 190 -5.82 1.78 19.26
CA ALA A 190 -4.85 2.17 18.25
C ALA A 190 -3.51 2.65 18.86
N GLU A 191 -3.53 3.36 19.99
CA GLU A 191 -2.33 3.79 20.70
C GLU A 191 -1.52 2.59 21.24
N TRP A 192 -2.20 1.56 21.78
CA TRP A 192 -1.57 0.31 22.18
C TRP A 192 -0.95 -0.46 21.01
N MET A 193 -1.47 -0.24 19.80
CA MET A 193 -0.94 -0.83 18.58
C MET A 193 0.23 -0.08 18.00
N SER A 194 0.33 1.23 18.24
CA SER A 194 1.51 2.00 17.90
C SER A 194 2.65 1.44 18.75
N PRO A 195 3.61 0.68 18.16
CA PRO A 195 4.76 0.23 18.92
C PRO A 195 5.45 1.50 19.40
N VAL A 196 5.84 1.54 20.67
CA VAL A 196 6.34 2.70 21.42
C VAL A 196 7.71 3.22 20.87
N GLY A 197 7.82 3.42 19.55
CA GLY A 197 9.05 3.70 18.83
C GLY A 197 8.98 3.73 17.29
N LEU A 198 7.81 3.60 16.63
CA LEU A 198 7.72 3.79 15.17
C LEU A 198 7.48 5.28 14.82
N HIS A 199 8.57 6.01 14.63
CA HIS A 199 8.57 7.43 14.26
C HIS A 199 8.34 7.70 12.75
N HIS A 200 8.09 6.66 11.94
CA HIS A 200 7.95 6.76 10.47
C HIS A 200 6.70 6.10 9.87
N THR A 201 5.73 5.68 10.70
CA THR A 201 4.43 5.24 10.18
C THR A 201 3.51 6.44 9.95
N SER A 202 3.16 6.68 8.69
CA SER A 202 2.12 7.65 8.34
C SER A 202 0.76 7.05 8.69
N PHE A 203 0.17 7.49 9.81
CA PHE A 203 -1.20 7.14 10.17
C PHE A 203 -2.17 8.11 9.50
N VAL A 204 -3.07 7.61 8.65
CA VAL A 204 -4.20 8.38 8.11
C VAL A 204 -5.46 7.97 8.87
N TRP A 205 -5.96 8.88 9.70
CA TRP A 205 -7.20 8.68 10.46
C TRP A 205 -8.34 9.51 9.85
N PRO A 206 -9.43 8.90 9.32
CA PRO A 206 -10.49 9.65 8.63
C PRO A 206 -11.37 10.53 9.53
N SER A 207 -11.31 10.38 10.86
CA SER A 207 -12.33 10.93 11.77
C SER A 207 -11.77 11.44 13.11
N MET A 208 -10.80 12.36 13.10
CA MET A 208 -10.24 12.94 14.34
C MET A 208 -10.56 14.45 14.45
N PRO A 209 -11.14 14.92 15.57
CA PRO A 209 -11.26 16.35 15.88
C PRO A 209 -9.89 16.98 16.15
N GLU A 210 -9.66 18.19 15.63
CA GLU A 210 -8.38 18.91 15.65
C GLU A 210 -7.73 19.04 17.05
N GLU A 211 -8.55 19.16 18.09
CA GLU A 211 -8.12 19.29 19.50
C GLU A 211 -7.40 18.03 20.03
N ALA A 212 -7.79 16.85 19.56
CA ALA A 212 -7.17 15.60 20.00
C ALA A 212 -5.77 15.40 19.38
N SER A 213 -5.52 16.00 18.21
CA SER A 213 -4.19 15.96 17.56
C SER A 213 -3.16 16.80 18.33
N LYS A 214 -3.59 17.92 18.92
CA LYS A 214 -2.72 18.83 19.69
C LYS A 214 -2.35 18.26 21.08
N SER A 215 -3.23 17.49 21.70
CA SER A 215 -3.01 16.89 23.02
C SER A 215 -1.90 15.82 23.03
N ILE A 216 -1.70 15.10 21.92
CA ILE A 216 -0.72 14.01 21.81
C ILE A 216 0.72 14.54 21.88
N PHE A 217 0.97 15.76 21.38
CA PHE A 217 2.30 16.38 21.44
C PHE A 217 2.66 16.96 22.82
N HIS A 218 1.68 17.31 23.65
CA HIS A 218 1.91 17.93 24.96
C HIS A 218 2.28 16.92 26.07
N HIS A 219 2.05 15.63 25.85
CA HIS A 219 2.42 14.56 26.80
C HIS A 219 3.88 14.09 26.67
N CYS A 220 4.62 14.60 25.68
CA CYS A 220 6.03 14.32 25.49
C CYS A 220 6.86 15.23 26.43
N GLY A 221 7.08 14.79 27.66
CA GLY A 221 7.79 15.52 28.72
C GLY A 221 9.27 15.85 28.47
N ASP A 222 9.73 15.86 27.21
CA ASP A 222 11.10 16.22 26.86
C ASP A 222 11.17 17.67 26.33
N ARG A 223 11.48 18.60 27.25
CA ARG A 223 11.66 20.02 26.95
C ARG A 223 12.72 20.31 25.88
N LYS A 224 13.64 19.38 25.60
CA LYS A 224 14.67 19.57 24.55
C LYS A 224 14.12 19.31 23.15
N LEU A 225 13.12 18.44 23.01
CA LEU A 225 12.44 18.16 21.74
C LEU A 225 11.47 19.29 21.36
N ILE A 226 10.76 19.84 22.35
CA ILE A 226 9.88 21.01 22.16
C ILE A 226 10.68 22.23 21.66
N GLN A 227 11.84 22.53 22.26
CA GLN A 227 12.72 23.63 21.80
C GLN A 227 13.33 23.38 20.41
N ARG A 228 13.49 22.12 19.98
CA ARG A 228 13.99 21.77 18.64
C ARG A 228 12.89 21.93 17.58
N PHE A 229 11.65 21.62 17.94
CA PHE A 229 10.49 21.78 17.08
C PHE A 229 10.07 23.26 16.92
N GLU A 230 10.17 24.05 18.00
CA GLU A 230 9.98 25.51 17.94
C GLU A 230 11.05 26.21 17.11
N LYS A 231 12.31 25.72 17.12
CA LYS A 231 13.37 26.21 16.22
C LYS A 231 13.20 25.84 14.75
N LEU A 232 12.51 24.74 14.45
CA LEU A 232 12.20 24.30 13.08
C LEU A 232 10.99 25.03 12.47
N THR A 233 10.16 25.63 13.30
CA THR A 233 8.92 26.31 12.90
C THR A 233 9.03 27.85 12.89
N ASP A 234 10.16 28.42 13.32
CA ASP A 234 10.44 29.86 13.18
C ASP A 234 10.78 30.20 11.72
N SER A 235 9.74 30.23 10.90
CA SER A 235 9.74 30.44 9.46
C SER A 235 9.87 31.92 9.05
N ARG A 236 10.46 32.78 9.88
CA ARG A 236 10.62 34.22 9.55
C ARG A 236 11.97 34.63 8.94
N LYS A 237 12.83 33.70 8.51
CA LYS A 237 14.13 34.07 7.93
C LYS A 237 14.61 33.35 6.67
N TYR A 238 13.75 32.59 5.98
CA TYR A 238 14.11 32.07 4.65
C TYR A 238 13.20 32.70 3.58
N GLU A 239 13.56 33.92 3.20
CA GLU A 239 13.27 34.43 1.85
C GLU A 239 14.10 33.60 0.87
N LEU A 240 13.48 32.62 0.21
CA LEU A 240 14.06 31.97 -0.95
C LEU A 240 13.13 32.09 -2.14
N LYS A 241 13.59 32.96 -3.04
CA LYS A 241 13.23 33.12 -4.45
C LYS A 241 13.21 31.78 -5.18
N GLY A 242 12.22 31.64 -6.06
CA GLY A 242 12.25 30.70 -7.18
C GLY A 242 11.24 29.56 -7.01
N ASP A 243 10.29 29.51 -7.95
CA ASP A 243 9.23 28.51 -8.09
C ASP A 243 9.64 27.10 -7.64
N THR A 244 9.05 26.61 -6.55
CA THR A 244 8.90 25.16 -6.34
C THR A 244 7.55 24.93 -5.65
N ASP A 245 6.57 24.62 -6.50
CA ASP A 245 5.17 24.33 -6.21
C ASP A 245 5.08 22.90 -5.62
N ILE A 246 5.08 22.75 -4.29
CA ILE A 246 4.71 21.48 -3.64
C ILE A 246 3.18 21.40 -3.66
N ARG A 247 2.66 20.79 -4.72
CA ARG A 247 1.24 20.43 -4.86
C ARG A 247 0.91 19.23 -3.97
N ALA A 248 0.69 19.49 -2.68
CA ALA A 248 -0.09 18.58 -1.85
C ALA A 248 -1.55 18.63 -2.35
N THR A 249 -2.04 17.47 -2.78
CA THR A 249 -3.24 17.24 -3.57
C THR A 249 -4.48 17.90 -2.95
N ARG A 250 -5.22 18.61 -3.81
CA ARG A 250 -6.37 19.51 -3.57
C ARG A 250 -7.64 18.85 -2.99
N PHE A 251 -7.54 17.71 -2.32
CA PHE A 251 -8.70 16.98 -1.78
C PHE A 251 -9.09 17.45 -0.37
N MET A 252 -8.13 17.91 0.45
CA MET A 252 -8.42 18.36 1.82
C MET A 252 -8.95 19.80 1.94
N GLN A 253 -8.72 20.66 0.94
CA GLN A 253 -9.19 22.05 0.98
C GLN A 253 -10.70 22.21 0.70
N HIS A 254 -11.33 21.22 0.05
CA HIS A 254 -12.78 21.27 -0.17
C HIS A 254 -13.55 20.83 1.08
N TRP A 255 -13.04 19.85 1.82
CA TRP A 255 -13.62 19.39 3.08
C TRP A 255 -13.53 20.45 4.19
N SER A 256 -12.38 21.12 4.32
CA SER A 256 -12.19 22.19 5.33
C SER A 256 -13.13 23.40 5.12
N ARG A 257 -13.56 23.68 3.88
CA ARG A 257 -14.53 24.77 3.60
C ARG A 257 -15.98 24.39 3.88
N GLN A 258 -16.35 23.11 3.86
CA GLN A 258 -17.72 22.68 4.14
C GLN A 258 -17.97 22.47 5.64
N VAL A 259 -16.95 22.06 6.41
CA VAL A 259 -17.10 21.85 7.87
C VAL A 259 -17.08 23.18 8.66
N ALA A 260 -16.60 24.28 8.08
CA ALA A 260 -16.62 25.61 8.70
C ALA A 260 -17.90 26.43 8.42
N GLY A 261 -18.90 25.87 7.71
CA GLY A 261 -20.08 26.62 7.23
C GLY A 261 -21.35 26.55 8.08
N SER A 262 -21.46 25.64 9.07
CA SER A 262 -22.70 25.44 9.82
C SER A 262 -22.57 25.83 11.29
N GLY A 263 -22.51 27.13 11.55
CA GLY A 263 -22.51 27.60 12.94
C GLY A 263 -22.52 29.11 13.09
N LYS A 264 -23.62 29.78 12.67
CA LYS A 264 -24.19 31.00 13.29
C LYS A 264 -25.36 31.58 12.49
N SER A 265 -26.58 31.37 13.01
CA SER A 265 -27.72 32.31 13.10
C SER A 265 -28.89 31.51 13.66
N GLY A 266 -29.45 31.76 14.84
CA GLY A 266 -29.87 33.04 15.39
C GLY A 266 -31.39 33.02 15.50
N LYS A 267 -31.89 32.81 16.72
CA LYS A 267 -33.02 33.51 17.36
C LYS A 267 -33.13 33.04 18.79
#